data_AF-A0A1W9U2H6-F1
#
_entry.id   AF-A0A1W9U2H6-F1
#
_cell.length_a   1.000
_cell.length_b   1.000
_cell.length_c   1.000
_cell.angle_alpha   90.00
_cell.angle_beta   90.00
_cell.angle_gamma   90.00
#
_symmetry.space_group_name_H-M   'P 1'
#
loop_
_entity.id
_entity.type
_entity.pdbx_description
1 polymer ?
#
loop_
_entity_poly.entity_id
_entity_poly.type
_entity_poly.pdbx_seq_one_letter_code
_entity_poly.pdbx_strand_id
1 'polypeptide(L)'
;MREEYFSRMKDIAFKGGKIALELISSGGYFLKSDRTILTKADVEISKLAFSVIDDLLKTPDHMLIDEEDTECAESFDQSHFEDTAFIWAIDPIDGTRSFSNRMPNFGISIGLIKELKPWLGVVYFPMLGQDNPYLSPTIHSLKSSIGILLIVN
;
A
#
# COMPACT_ATOMS: atom_id res chain seq x y z
N MET A 1 -16.06 -9.10 9.11
CA MET A 1 -15.83 -9.02 7.65
C MET A 1 -15.50 -7.59 7.21
N ARG A 2 -16.44 -6.69 6.83
CA ARG A 2 -16.08 -5.35 6.31
C ARG A 2 -15.13 -4.56 7.23
N GLU A 3 -15.51 -4.38 8.49
CA GLU A 3 -14.69 -3.64 9.48
C GLU A 3 -13.34 -4.32 9.76
N GLU A 4 -13.30 -5.65 9.70
CA GLU A 4 -12.07 -6.41 9.91
C GLU A 4 -11.09 -6.18 8.76
N TYR A 5 -11.55 -6.31 7.51
CA TYR A 5 -10.71 -6.04 6.35
C TYR A 5 -10.24 -4.60 6.32
N PHE A 6 -11.15 -3.67 6.59
CA PHE A 6 -10.81 -2.27 6.70
C PHE A 6 -9.78 -1.99 7.80
N SER A 7 -9.87 -2.68 8.94
CA SER A 7 -8.87 -2.60 10.01
C SER A 7 -7.51 -3.09 9.54
N ARG A 8 -7.44 -4.20 8.80
CA ARG A 8 -6.20 -4.74 8.23
C ARG A 8 -5.59 -3.77 7.20
N MET A 9 -6.41 -3.21 6.31
CA MET A 9 -5.95 -2.20 5.33
C MET A 9 -5.35 -0.97 6.02
N LYS A 10 -5.99 -0.45 7.07
CA LYS A 10 -5.44 0.64 7.88
C LYS A 10 -4.12 0.25 8.54
N ASP A 11 -4.03 -0.97 9.08
CA ASP A 11 -2.81 -1.45 9.73
C ASP A 11 -1.63 -1.51 8.75
N ILE A 12 -1.86 -2.05 7.55
CA ILE A 12 -0.88 -2.06 6.44
C ILE A 12 -0.48 -0.62 6.09
N ALA A 13 -1.45 0.26 5.86
CA ALA A 13 -1.18 1.64 5.45
C ALA A 13 -0.36 2.41 6.51
N PHE A 14 -0.76 2.35 7.78
CA PHE A 14 -0.08 3.06 8.86
C PHE A 14 1.32 2.51 9.15
N LYS A 15 1.47 1.18 9.26
CA LYS A 15 2.77 0.56 9.50
C LYS A 15 3.69 0.71 8.29
N GLY A 16 3.15 0.54 7.08
CA GLY A 16 3.89 0.74 5.83
C GLY A 16 4.37 2.18 5.69
N GLY A 17 3.56 3.16 6.07
CA GLY A 17 3.97 4.55 6.10
C GLY A 17 5.11 4.84 7.09
N LYS A 18 5.19 4.14 8.23
CA LYS A 18 6.34 4.24 9.14
C LYS A 18 7.61 3.65 8.52
N ILE A 19 7.50 2.46 7.92
CA ILE A 19 8.60 1.82 7.18
C ILE A 19 9.12 2.76 6.08
N ALA A 20 8.21 3.37 5.31
CA ALA A 20 8.55 4.32 4.27
C ALA A 20 9.32 5.51 4.83
N LEU A 21 8.85 6.15 5.91
CA LEU A 21 9.54 7.29 6.54
C LEU A 21 10.91 6.93 7.14
N GLU A 22 11.06 5.73 7.70
CA GLU A 22 12.35 5.25 8.21
C GLU A 22 13.36 5.05 7.07
N LEU A 23 12.89 4.50 5.95
CA LEU A 23 13.74 4.13 4.81
C LEU A 23 13.93 5.25 3.78
N ILE A 24 13.13 6.32 3.80
CA ILE A 24 13.26 7.47 2.89
C ILE A 24 14.62 8.17 3.00
N SER A 25 15.25 8.07 4.18
CA SER A 25 16.57 8.63 4.45
C SER A 25 17.71 7.73 3.96
N SER A 26 17.45 6.43 3.73
CA SER A 26 18.47 5.43 3.39
C SER A 26 19.03 5.56 1.96
N GLY A 27 18.36 6.31 1.08
CA GLY A 27 18.89 6.74 -0.23
C GLY A 27 19.15 5.63 -1.27
N GLY A 28 18.87 4.37 -0.94
CA GLY A 28 19.06 3.23 -1.84
C GLY A 28 17.83 2.97 -2.70
N TYR A 29 18.00 3.03 -4.02
CA TYR A 29 17.01 2.57 -4.98
C TYR A 29 17.66 1.64 -6.02
N PHE A 30 16.87 0.69 -6.49
CA PHE A 30 17.16 -0.20 -7.59
C PHE A 30 16.33 0.26 -8.80
N LEU A 31 16.84 0.03 -10.01
CA LEU A 31 16.05 0.21 -11.22
C LEU A 31 15.61 -1.17 -11.70
N LYS A 32 14.30 -1.36 -11.90
CA LYS A 32 13.76 -2.55 -12.57
C LYS A 32 14.13 -2.52 -14.05
N SER A 33 13.90 -3.65 -14.75
CA SER A 33 14.19 -3.82 -16.18
C SER A 33 13.44 -2.81 -17.07
N ASP A 34 12.26 -2.37 -16.64
CA ASP A 34 11.42 -1.37 -17.30
C ASP A 34 11.77 0.09 -16.92
N ARG A 35 12.83 0.29 -16.12
CA ARG A 35 13.32 1.58 -15.58
C ARG A 35 12.43 2.20 -14.50
N THR A 36 11.46 1.47 -13.96
CA THR A 36 10.79 1.88 -12.73
C THR A 36 11.74 1.79 -11.54
N ILE A 37 11.48 2.60 -10.52
CA ILE A 37 12.32 2.67 -9.32
C ILE A 37 11.74 1.68 -8.32
N LEU A 38 12.56 0.78 -7.80
CA LEU A 38 12.24 -0.10 -6.68
C LEU A 38 13.08 0.32 -5.50
N THR A 39 12.49 0.53 -4.33
CA THR A 39 13.24 0.85 -3.12
C THR A 39 13.19 -0.29 -2.12
N LYS A 40 14.07 -0.23 -1.11
CA LYS A 40 13.96 -1.16 0.03
C LYS A 40 12.62 -1.01 0.76
N ALA A 41 12.01 0.18 0.72
CA ALA A 41 10.74 0.42 1.38
C ALA A 41 9.60 -0.35 0.70
N ASP A 42 9.57 -0.39 -0.64
CA ASP A 42 8.63 -1.20 -1.41
C ASP A 42 8.63 -2.66 -0.94
N VAL A 43 9.81 -3.30 -0.96
CA VAL A 43 10.00 -4.71 -0.55
C VAL A 43 9.55 -4.97 0.89
N GLU A 44 9.87 -4.09 1.83
CA GLU A 44 9.52 -4.29 3.25
C GLU A 44 8.03 -4.06 3.51
N ILE A 45 7.38 -3.17 2.75
CA ILE A 45 5.95 -2.90 2.85
C ILE A 45 5.14 -4.04 2.20
N SER A 46 5.59 -4.59 1.07
CA SER A 46 5.03 -5.81 0.47
C SER A 46 5.04 -7.00 1.45
N LYS A 47 6.19 -7.26 2.10
CA LYS A 47 6.30 -8.31 3.13
C LYS A 47 5.35 -8.08 4.30
N LEU A 48 5.22 -6.84 4.75
CA LEU A 48 4.29 -6.46 5.80
C LEU A 48 2.84 -6.76 5.36
N ALA A 49 2.46 -6.36 4.14
CA ALA A 49 1.12 -6.56 3.63
C ALA A 49 0.78 -8.05 3.56
N PHE A 50 1.65 -8.86 2.96
CA PHE A 50 1.51 -10.32 2.94
C PHE A 50 1.33 -10.88 4.36
N SER A 51 2.18 -10.48 5.31
CA SER A 51 2.09 -10.95 6.69
C SER A 51 0.77 -10.55 7.39
N VAL A 52 0.16 -9.42 7.04
CA VAL A 52 -1.09 -8.95 7.66
C VAL A 52 -2.31 -9.71 7.14
N ILE A 53 -2.24 -10.26 5.93
CA ILE A 53 -3.36 -11.00 5.30
C ILE A 53 -3.05 -12.48 5.05
N ASP A 54 -1.91 -12.99 5.49
CA ASP A 54 -1.47 -14.39 5.28
C ASP A 54 -2.52 -15.43 5.70
N ASP A 55 -3.26 -15.17 6.78
CA ASP A 55 -4.36 -16.05 7.21
C ASP A 55 -5.52 -16.08 6.21
N LEU A 56 -5.80 -14.96 5.54
CA LEU A 56 -6.81 -14.88 4.47
C LEU A 56 -6.31 -15.55 3.20
N LEU A 57 -5.04 -15.38 2.84
CA LEU A 57 -4.46 -15.99 1.63
C LEU A 57 -4.37 -17.53 1.69
N LYS A 58 -4.61 -18.14 2.85
CA LYS A 58 -4.76 -19.61 2.99
C LYS A 58 -6.13 -20.12 2.52
N THR A 59 -7.04 -19.22 2.21
CA THR A 59 -8.38 -19.54 1.70
C THR A 59 -8.43 -19.25 0.20
N PRO A 60 -9.09 -20.11 -0.60
CA PRO A 60 -9.09 -19.98 -2.06
C PRO A 60 -9.88 -18.76 -2.57
N ASP A 61 -10.70 -18.15 -1.72
CA ASP A 61 -11.52 -16.99 -2.08
C ASP A 61 -10.78 -15.65 -1.93
N HIS A 62 -9.50 -15.66 -1.51
CA HIS A 62 -8.68 -14.47 -1.32
C HIS A 62 -7.41 -14.52 -2.18
N MET A 63 -7.08 -13.39 -2.80
CA MET A 63 -5.87 -13.20 -3.60
C MET A 63 -5.21 -11.87 -3.26
N LEU A 64 -3.87 -11.83 -3.34
CA LEU A 64 -3.07 -10.62 -3.28
C LEU A 64 -2.48 -10.32 -4.66
N ILE A 65 -2.64 -9.09 -5.11
CA ILE A 65 -1.94 -8.50 -6.25
C ILE A 65 -1.09 -7.37 -5.69
N ASP A 66 0.22 -7.49 -5.86
CA ASP A 66 1.21 -6.51 -5.41
C ASP A 66 1.96 -5.99 -6.64
N GLU A 67 2.07 -4.67 -6.80
CA GLU A 67 2.85 -4.05 -7.90
C GLU A 67 4.29 -4.58 -7.96
N GLU A 68 4.83 -4.93 -6.80
CA GLU A 68 6.23 -5.33 -6.64
C GLU A 68 6.45 -6.83 -6.80
N ASP A 69 5.39 -7.62 -6.83
CA ASP A 69 5.44 -9.07 -7.05
C ASP A 69 5.03 -9.43 -8.49
N THR A 70 5.96 -9.20 -9.41
CA THR A 70 5.75 -9.49 -10.84
C THR A 70 5.67 -10.99 -11.13
N GLU A 71 6.26 -11.86 -10.30
CA GLU A 71 6.23 -13.31 -10.51
C GLU A 71 4.84 -13.90 -10.18
N CYS A 72 4.18 -13.38 -9.14
CA CYS A 72 2.83 -13.82 -8.80
C CYS A 72 1.81 -13.40 -9.87
N ALA A 73 1.95 -12.18 -10.43
CA ALA A 73 1.06 -11.66 -11.46
C ALA A 73 1.03 -12.52 -12.75
N GLU A 74 2.16 -13.11 -13.14
CA GLU A 74 2.25 -13.99 -14.33
C GLU A 74 1.69 -15.40 -14.09
N SER A 75 1.44 -15.78 -12.83
CA SER A 75 0.95 -17.11 -12.46
C SER A 75 -0.57 -17.23 -12.40
N PHE A 76 -1.30 -16.10 -12.42
CA PHE A 76 -2.76 -16.09 -12.37
C PHE A 76 -3.35 -16.34 -13.76
N ASP A 77 -4.08 -17.44 -13.91
CA ASP A 77 -4.92 -17.68 -15.08
C ASP A 77 -6.38 -17.26 -14.83
N GLN A 78 -7.22 -17.38 -15.86
CA GLN A 78 -8.63 -16.98 -15.78
C GLN A 78 -9.42 -17.78 -14.72
N SER A 79 -9.01 -19.01 -14.40
CA SER A 79 -9.69 -19.84 -13.39
C SER A 79 -9.47 -19.34 -11.96
N HIS A 80 -8.31 -18.73 -11.68
CA HIS A 80 -8.04 -18.12 -10.37
C HIS A 80 -9.03 -17.00 -10.02
N PHE A 81 -9.50 -16.24 -11.02
CA PHE A 81 -10.47 -15.17 -10.81
C PHE A 81 -11.90 -15.67 -10.64
N GLU A 82 -12.22 -16.89 -11.07
CA GLU A 82 -13.57 -17.47 -10.92
C GLU A 82 -13.83 -17.94 -9.48
N ASP A 83 -12.81 -18.45 -8.81
CA ASP A 83 -12.88 -18.89 -7.41
C ASP A 83 -12.57 -17.78 -6.39
N THR A 84 -12.01 -16.64 -6.84
CA THR A 84 -11.64 -15.52 -5.97
C THR A 84 -12.80 -14.56 -5.73
N ALA A 85 -13.27 -14.48 -4.48
CA ALA A 85 -14.27 -13.50 -4.07
C ALA A 85 -13.66 -12.14 -3.69
N PHE A 86 -12.41 -12.14 -3.18
CA PHE A 86 -11.72 -10.97 -2.63
C PHE A 86 -10.32 -10.81 -3.21
N ILE A 87 -10.09 -9.69 -3.89
CA ILE A 87 -8.77 -9.34 -4.44
C ILE A 87 -8.23 -8.13 -3.69
N TRP A 88 -7.13 -8.34 -2.97
CA TRP A 88 -6.36 -7.30 -2.30
C TRP A 88 -5.34 -6.78 -3.30
N ALA A 89 -5.48 -5.52 -3.71
CA ALA A 89 -4.51 -4.85 -4.56
C ALA A 89 -3.69 -3.90 -3.71
N ILE A 90 -2.37 -4.01 -3.74
CA ILE A 90 -1.46 -3.12 -3.02
C ILE A 90 -0.46 -2.47 -3.98
N ASP A 91 -0.27 -1.17 -3.77
CA ASP A 91 0.88 -0.42 -4.23
C ASP A 91 1.63 0.07 -2.96
N PRO A 92 2.80 -0.55 -2.66
CA PRO A 92 3.59 -0.23 -1.49
C PRO A 92 4.04 1.24 -1.42
N ILE A 93 4.34 1.87 -2.55
CA ILE A 93 4.74 3.28 -2.65
C ILE A 93 4.19 3.89 -3.95
N ASP A 94 2.95 4.36 -3.86
CA ASP A 94 2.32 5.14 -4.93
C ASP A 94 3.04 6.48 -5.02
N GLY A 95 3.73 6.69 -6.13
CA GLY A 95 4.61 7.84 -6.33
C GLY A 95 6.06 7.60 -5.93
N THR A 96 6.65 6.44 -6.27
CA THR A 96 8.05 6.06 -5.98
C THR A 96 9.08 7.10 -6.40
N ARG A 97 8.81 7.87 -7.47
CA ARG A 97 9.63 9.03 -7.86
C ARG A 97 9.60 10.14 -6.82
N SER A 98 8.42 10.49 -6.30
CA SER A 98 8.31 11.47 -5.21
C SER A 98 9.02 10.97 -3.97
N PHE A 99 8.83 9.69 -3.61
CA PHE A 99 9.50 9.04 -2.47
C PHE A 99 11.03 9.13 -2.58
N SER A 100 11.59 8.75 -3.72
CA SER A 100 13.04 8.76 -3.97
C SER A 100 13.63 10.17 -3.96
N ASN A 101 12.84 11.19 -4.33
CA ASN A 101 13.21 12.60 -4.24
C ASN A 101 12.85 13.24 -2.88
N ARG A 102 12.40 12.46 -1.90
CA ARG A 102 11.97 12.94 -0.57
C ARG A 102 10.88 14.01 -0.62
N MET A 103 10.05 13.95 -1.66
CA MET A 103 8.90 14.81 -1.82
C MET A 103 7.69 14.22 -1.07
N PRO A 104 6.81 15.05 -0.50
CA PRO A 104 5.70 14.59 0.34
C PRO A 104 4.56 13.89 -0.42
N ASN A 105 4.65 13.82 -1.75
CA ASN A 105 3.60 13.34 -2.64
C ASN A 105 3.79 11.86 -2.98
N PHE A 106 3.85 11.02 -1.94
CA PHE A 106 3.77 9.56 -2.09
C PHE A 106 2.84 8.99 -1.02
N GLY A 107 2.28 7.81 -1.28
CA GLY A 107 1.38 7.15 -0.34
C GLY A 107 1.51 5.63 -0.35
N ILE A 108 0.81 5.00 0.60
CA ILE A 108 0.60 3.56 0.66
C ILE A 108 -0.83 3.32 0.23
N SER A 109 -1.04 2.58 -0.84
CA SER A 109 -2.36 2.41 -1.47
C SER A 109 -2.80 0.95 -1.38
N ILE A 110 -3.97 0.71 -0.79
CA ILE A 110 -4.59 -0.62 -0.71
C ILE A 110 -6.03 -0.54 -1.20
N GLY A 111 -6.37 -1.38 -2.18
CA GLY A 111 -7.72 -1.61 -2.67
C GLY A 111 -8.20 -3.01 -2.31
N LEU A 112 -9.49 -3.14 -2.00
CA LEU A 112 -10.16 -4.43 -1.89
C LEU A 112 -11.29 -4.49 -2.92
N ILE A 113 -11.19 -5.44 -3.83
CA ILE A 113 -12.20 -5.74 -4.84
C ILE A 113 -12.98 -6.95 -4.33
N LYS A 114 -14.31 -6.85 -4.34
CA LYS A 114 -15.22 -7.93 -3.99
C LYS A 114 -16.05 -8.29 -5.21
N GLU A 115 -16.06 -9.56 -5.60
CA GLU A 115 -16.84 -10.04 -6.77
C GLU A 115 -16.59 -9.17 -8.02
N LEU A 116 -15.31 -8.90 -8.30
CA LEU A 116 -14.83 -8.04 -9.39
C LEU A 116 -15.35 -6.58 -9.38
N LYS A 117 -15.85 -6.10 -8.22
CA LYS A 117 -16.27 -4.70 -8.02
C LYS A 117 -15.44 -4.05 -6.91
N PRO A 118 -14.94 -2.81 -7.11
CA PRO A 118 -14.27 -2.08 -6.04
C PRO A 118 -15.17 -1.97 -4.80
N TRP A 119 -14.65 -2.35 -3.64
CA TRP A 119 -15.43 -2.40 -2.40
C TRP A 119 -14.88 -1.49 -1.31
N LEU A 120 -13.59 -1.61 -0.97
CA LEU A 120 -12.90 -0.76 0.01
C LEU A 120 -11.62 -0.20 -0.57
N GLY A 121 -11.19 0.97 -0.10
CA GLY A 121 -9.93 1.60 -0.46
C GLY A 121 -9.35 2.42 0.69
N VAL A 122 -8.04 2.29 0.90
CA VAL A 122 -7.25 3.06 1.86
C VAL A 122 -6.02 3.60 1.13
N VAL A 123 -5.84 4.92 1.16
CA VAL A 123 -4.59 5.56 0.71
C VAL A 123 -4.04 6.38 1.86
N TYR A 124 -2.81 6.13 2.28
CA TYR A 124 -2.16 6.87 3.36
C TYR A 124 -0.95 7.66 2.86
N PHE A 125 -0.93 8.97 3.12
CA PHE A 125 0.20 9.85 2.82
C PHE A 125 1.05 10.09 4.07
N PRO A 126 2.13 9.32 4.30
CA PRO A 126 2.85 9.37 5.57
C PRO A 126 3.54 10.72 5.82
N MET A 127 4.04 11.39 4.78
CA MET A 127 4.63 12.74 4.91
C MET A 127 3.58 13.84 5.13
N LEU A 128 2.29 13.55 5.01
CA LEU A 128 1.22 14.51 5.23
C LEU A 128 0.44 14.25 6.53
N GLY A 129 0.81 13.19 7.27
CA GLY A 129 0.25 12.86 8.59
C GLY A 129 0.73 13.79 9.71
N GLN A 130 -0.02 13.82 10.83
CA GLN A 130 0.21 14.76 11.94
C GLN A 130 1.59 14.59 12.63
N ASP A 131 2.17 13.39 12.58
CA ASP A 131 3.43 13.06 13.26
C ASP A 131 4.66 13.20 12.37
N ASN A 132 4.56 13.88 11.22
CA ASN A 132 5.73 14.08 10.35
C ASN A 132 6.68 15.14 10.93
N PRO A 133 7.92 14.78 11.36
CA PRO A 133 8.92 15.74 11.85
C PRO A 133 9.45 16.69 10.76
N TYR A 134 9.18 16.40 9.49
CA TYR A 134 9.64 17.18 8.33
C TYR A 134 8.63 18.24 7.86
N LEU A 135 7.44 18.34 8.46
CA LEU A 135 6.48 19.42 8.17
C LEU A 135 6.77 20.64 9.04
N SER A 136 6.78 21.83 8.41
CA SER A 136 6.87 23.09 9.15
C SER A 136 5.62 23.33 10.00
N PRO A 137 5.73 23.99 11.17
CA PRO A 137 4.60 24.26 12.08
C PRO A 137 3.39 24.94 11.41
N THR A 138 3.60 25.71 10.35
CA THR A 138 2.55 26.41 9.61
C THR A 138 1.58 25.46 8.90
N ILE A 139 2.04 24.28 8.45
CA ILE A 139 1.22 23.30 7.73
C ILE A 139 0.32 22.49 8.68
N HIS A 140 0.73 22.34 9.96
CA HIS A 140 -0.06 21.64 10.98
C HIS A 140 -1.45 22.26 11.22
N SER A 141 -1.64 23.56 10.98
CA SER A 141 -2.91 24.24 11.26
C SER A 141 -4.02 24.02 10.22
N LEU A 142 -3.73 23.38 9.07
CA LEU A 142 -4.63 23.30 7.92
C LEU A 142 -5.25 21.92 7.63
N LYS A 143 -5.04 20.89 8.46
CA LYS A 143 -5.56 19.54 8.17
C LYS A 143 -6.39 18.95 9.31
N SER A 144 -7.71 18.91 9.10
CA SER A 144 -8.59 18.02 9.86
C SER A 144 -8.24 16.57 9.53
N SER A 145 -7.70 15.89 10.53
CA SER A 145 -7.78 14.45 10.80
C SER A 145 -7.35 13.49 9.69
N ILE A 146 -6.12 12.98 9.85
CA ILE A 146 -5.59 11.74 9.27
C ILE A 146 -5.31 11.84 7.76
N GLY A 147 -4.05 11.69 7.35
CA GLY A 147 -3.64 11.63 5.94
C GLY A 147 -4.11 10.38 5.20
N ILE A 148 -5.27 9.83 5.59
CA ILE A 148 -5.92 8.69 4.97
C ILE A 148 -7.06 9.19 4.11
N LEU A 149 -6.99 8.95 2.81
CA LEU A 149 -8.15 9.03 1.93
C LEU A 149 -8.86 7.68 1.95
N LEU A 150 -10.15 7.71 2.27
CA LEU A 150 -11.02 6.54 2.30
C LEU A 150 -11.95 6.59 1.11
N ILE A 151 -11.87 5.58 0.24
CA ILE A 151 -12.82 5.39 -0.84
C ILE A 151 -13.64 4.16 -0.49
N VAL A 152 -14.94 4.35 -0.28
CA VAL A 152 -15.86 3.27 0.05
C VAL A 152 -17.06 3.38 -0.86
N ASN A 153 -17.37 2.28 -1.56
CA ASN A 153 -18.64 2.11 -2.28
C ASN A 153 -19.71 1.55 -1.33
#